data_AF-A0A7R9LCW1-F1
#
_entry.id   AF-A0A7R9LCW1-F1
#
_cell.length_a   1.000
_cell.length_b   1.000
_cell.length_c   1.000
_cell.angle_alpha   90.00
_cell.angle_beta   90.00
_cell.angle_gamma   90.00
#
_symmetry.space_group_name_H-M   'P 1'
#
loop_
_entity.id
_entity.type
_entity.pdbx_description
1 polymer ?
#
loop_
_entity_poly.entity_id
_entity_poly.type
_entity_poly.pdbx_seq_one_letter_code
_entity_poly.pdbx_strand_id
1 'polypeptide(L)'
;CVDCGKEFGRDYSSHTQCVSEDQKYGGLDYQPKANTNKGQQKQEEWIEKIKIAIAESTANTHIKGLMQRLVTYTNIPRKEKPFFNFIKNSLRVNNTYYIQQLWDIFRKALDLKQTNQNTNGNHSQRDDNKRGLVETEVTESSSSKKLKASDDNEEESSQLTEDNVTNGVKDETDLESNTKLNMNKVIVKILKESESKELSLKKLQKKVLRN
;
A
#
# COMPACT_ATOMS: atom_id res chain seq x y z
N CYS A 1 4.20 -28.02 -21.18
CA CYS A 1 4.01 -27.38 -19.87
C CYS A 1 4.03 -28.47 -18.82
N VAL A 2 4.97 -28.44 -17.88
CA VAL A 2 5.05 -29.46 -16.82
C VAL A 2 3.83 -29.33 -15.89
N ASP A 3 3.37 -28.11 -15.66
CA ASP A 3 2.27 -27.81 -14.75
C ASP A 3 0.92 -28.30 -15.29
N CYS A 4 0.53 -27.94 -16.53
CA CYS A 4 -0.76 -28.36 -17.12
C CYS A 4 -0.70 -29.50 -18.15
N GLY A 5 0.47 -30.05 -18.45
CA GLY A 5 0.63 -31.10 -19.46
C GLY A 5 0.44 -30.63 -20.92
N LYS A 6 0.18 -29.34 -21.18
CA LYS A 6 0.01 -28.82 -22.55
C LYS A 6 1.31 -28.93 -23.35
N GLU A 7 1.28 -29.58 -24.50
CA GLU A 7 2.41 -29.62 -25.43
C GLU A 7 2.51 -28.30 -26.22
N PHE A 8 3.74 -27.86 -26.48
CA PHE A 8 4.00 -26.65 -27.27
C PHE A 8 4.90 -26.99 -28.46
N GLY A 9 4.54 -26.48 -29.64
CA GLY A 9 5.46 -26.33 -30.76
C GLY A 9 6.23 -25.01 -30.64
N ARG A 10 6.09 -24.14 -31.65
CA ARG A 10 6.70 -22.80 -31.65
C ARG A 10 5.96 -21.77 -30.78
N ASP A 11 4.74 -22.08 -30.34
CA ASP A 11 3.87 -21.11 -29.64
C ASP A 11 4.01 -21.15 -28.11
N TYR A 12 5.08 -21.75 -27.58
CA TYR A 12 5.29 -21.84 -26.12
C TYR A 12 5.30 -20.47 -25.43
N SER A 13 5.76 -19.43 -26.12
CA SER A 13 5.83 -18.05 -25.60
C SER A 13 4.45 -17.43 -25.32
N SER A 14 3.38 -17.97 -25.93
CA SER A 14 2.01 -17.50 -25.70
C SER A 14 1.40 -18.06 -24.41
N HIS A 15 1.98 -19.13 -23.85
CA HIS A 15 1.50 -19.74 -22.63
C HIS A 15 1.98 -18.96 -21.41
N THR A 16 1.18 -17.97 -21.01
CA THR A 16 1.47 -17.06 -19.90
C THR A 16 0.64 -17.34 -18.65
N GLN A 17 -0.29 -18.30 -18.71
CA GLN A 17 -1.17 -18.72 -17.62
C GLN A 17 -1.38 -20.24 -17.66
N CYS A 18 -1.36 -20.88 -16.50
CA CYS A 18 -1.49 -22.33 -16.33
C CYS A 18 -2.67 -22.67 -15.42
N VAL A 19 -3.14 -23.93 -15.46
CA VAL A 19 -4.18 -24.43 -14.55
C VAL A 19 -3.65 -24.52 -13.12
N SER A 20 -4.53 -24.34 -12.14
CA SER A 20 -4.18 -24.57 -10.74
C SER A 20 -4.06 -26.06 -10.43
N GLU A 21 -3.36 -26.39 -9.35
CA GLU A 21 -3.23 -27.78 -8.89
C GLU A 21 -4.59 -28.40 -8.57
N ASP A 22 -5.48 -27.66 -7.92
CA ASP A 22 -6.85 -28.10 -7.66
C ASP A 22 -7.67 -28.32 -8.94
N GLN A 23 -7.43 -27.56 -10.01
CA GLN A 23 -8.09 -27.79 -11.30
C GLN A 23 -7.58 -29.05 -12.00
N LYS A 24 -6.33 -29.44 -11.72
CA LYS A 24 -5.70 -30.63 -12.32
C LYS A 24 -6.01 -31.90 -11.54
N TYR A 25 -6.04 -31.82 -10.20
CA TYR A 25 -6.16 -32.98 -9.31
C TYR A 25 -7.42 -32.98 -8.43
N GLY A 26 -8.22 -31.91 -8.42
CA GLY A 26 -9.35 -31.71 -7.49
C GLY A 26 -10.61 -32.55 -7.75
N GLY A 27 -10.53 -33.56 -8.62
CA GLY A 27 -11.66 -34.44 -8.94
C GLY A 27 -12.74 -33.80 -9.80
N LEU A 28 -13.73 -34.60 -10.21
CA LEU A 28 -14.83 -34.15 -11.10
C LEU A 28 -15.71 -33.06 -10.47
N ASP A 29 -15.77 -33.00 -9.14
CA ASP A 29 -16.64 -32.07 -8.39
C ASP A 29 -15.95 -30.75 -8.01
N TYR A 30 -14.75 -30.47 -8.53
CA TYR A 30 -14.05 -29.23 -8.23
C TYR A 30 -14.81 -28.01 -8.77
N GLN A 31 -15.37 -27.23 -7.86
CA GLN A 31 -15.92 -25.91 -8.15
C GLN A 31 -14.88 -24.84 -7.81
N PRO A 32 -14.45 -24.02 -8.79
CA PRO A 32 -13.53 -22.94 -8.50
C PRO A 32 -14.17 -21.99 -7.48
N LYS A 33 -13.42 -21.66 -6.42
CA LYS A 33 -13.89 -20.69 -5.42
C LYS A 33 -14.26 -19.40 -6.16
N ALA A 34 -15.44 -18.84 -5.87
CA ALA A 34 -15.91 -17.59 -6.49
C ALA A 34 -14.91 -16.41 -6.37
N ASN A 35 -13.94 -16.51 -5.47
CA ASN A 35 -12.92 -15.50 -5.23
C ASN A 35 -11.62 -15.69 -6.02
N THR A 36 -11.42 -16.82 -6.71
CA THR A 36 -10.15 -17.19 -7.34
C THR A 36 -9.69 -16.17 -8.38
N ASN A 37 -10.63 -15.61 -9.15
CA ASN A 37 -10.32 -14.66 -10.23
C ASN A 37 -10.44 -13.18 -9.82
N LYS A 38 -10.75 -12.86 -8.56
CA LYS A 38 -10.98 -11.47 -8.12
C LYS A 38 -9.77 -10.56 -8.35
N GLY A 39 -8.56 -11.09 -8.19
CA GLY A 39 -7.33 -10.33 -8.44
C GLY A 39 -7.17 -9.99 -9.93
N GLN A 40 -7.42 -10.96 -10.79
CA GLN A 40 -7.35 -10.82 -12.24
C GLN A 40 -8.44 -9.88 -12.78
N GLN A 41 -9.69 -10.01 -12.30
CA GLN A 41 -10.79 -9.10 -12.66
C GLN A 41 -10.43 -7.64 -12.34
N LYS A 42 -9.91 -7.37 -11.14
CA LYS A 42 -9.47 -6.02 -10.77
C LYS A 42 -8.33 -5.49 -11.65
N GLN A 43 -7.52 -6.38 -12.21
CA GLN A 43 -6.43 -6.02 -13.10
C GLN A 43 -6.95 -5.75 -14.53
N GLU A 44 -7.88 -6.57 -15.01
CA GLU A 44 -8.55 -6.38 -16.30
C GLU A 44 -9.37 -5.09 -16.32
N GLU A 45 -10.18 -4.83 -15.28
CA GLU A 45 -10.90 -3.57 -15.09
C GLU A 45 -9.96 -2.37 -15.07
N TRP A 46 -8.79 -2.50 -14.44
CA TRP A 46 -7.79 -1.43 -14.41
C TRP A 46 -7.25 -1.13 -15.80
N ILE A 47 -6.93 -2.17 -16.58
CA ILE A 47 -6.43 -2.03 -17.94
C ILE A 47 -7.49 -1.47 -18.87
N GLU A 48 -8.76 -1.88 -18.70
CA GLU A 48 -9.88 -1.32 -19.44
C GLU A 48 -10.04 0.17 -19.17
N LYS A 49 -9.96 0.59 -17.90
CA LYS A 49 -9.97 2.03 -17.54
C LYS A 49 -8.82 2.78 -18.19
N ILE A 50 -7.62 2.20 -18.22
CA ILE A 50 -6.48 2.78 -18.95
C ILE A 50 -6.79 2.92 -20.44
N LYS A 51 -7.29 1.87 -21.10
CA LYS A 51 -7.63 1.91 -22.54
C LYS A 51 -8.63 3.01 -22.87
N ILE A 52 -9.65 3.17 -22.03
CA ILE A 52 -10.66 4.22 -22.22
C ILE A 52 -10.04 5.61 -21.98
N ALA A 53 -9.24 5.77 -20.93
CA ALA A 53 -8.53 7.03 -20.68
C ALA A 53 -7.62 7.43 -21.86
N ILE A 54 -7.01 6.46 -22.54
CA ILE A 54 -6.20 6.70 -23.75
C ILE A 54 -7.08 7.18 -24.91
N ALA A 55 -8.24 6.56 -25.10
CA ALA A 55 -9.19 6.94 -26.16
C ALA A 55 -9.77 8.35 -25.95
N GLU A 56 -10.07 8.72 -24.70
CA GLU A 56 -10.64 10.01 -24.34
C GLU A 56 -9.58 11.12 -24.21
N SER A 57 -8.31 10.77 -24.00
CA SER A 57 -7.25 11.77 -23.80
C SER A 57 -6.90 12.52 -25.07
N THR A 58 -6.94 13.85 -24.99
CA THR A 58 -6.40 14.79 -25.99
C THR A 58 -4.95 15.19 -25.68
N ALA A 59 -4.15 14.24 -25.19
CA ALA A 59 -2.79 14.49 -24.76
C ALA A 59 -1.80 14.67 -25.93
N ASN A 60 -0.60 15.18 -25.61
CA ASN A 60 0.51 15.32 -26.56
C ASN A 60 0.85 13.97 -27.24
N THR A 61 1.23 14.01 -28.52
CA THR A 61 1.67 12.86 -29.33
C THR A 61 2.68 11.95 -28.60
N HIS A 62 3.62 12.52 -27.84
CA HIS A 62 4.61 11.77 -27.07
C HIS A 62 3.97 10.95 -25.92
N ILE A 63 3.04 11.55 -25.18
CA ILE A 63 2.27 10.87 -24.11
C ILE A 63 1.39 9.78 -24.74
N LYS A 64 0.77 10.05 -25.89
CA LYS A 64 -0.05 9.07 -26.62
C LYS A 64 0.75 7.85 -27.08
N GLY A 65 1.98 8.05 -27.57
CA GLY A 65 2.89 6.95 -27.92
C GLY A 65 3.34 6.15 -26.69
N LEU A 66 3.51 6.80 -25.55
CA LEU A 66 3.80 6.12 -24.29
C LEU A 66 2.61 5.26 -23.81
N MET A 67 1.40 5.83 -23.88
CA MET A 67 0.14 5.18 -23.57
C MET A 67 -0.12 3.93 -24.40
N GLN A 68 0.10 3.99 -25.72
CA GLN A 68 -0.07 2.83 -26.60
C GLN A 68 0.87 1.69 -26.26
N ARG A 69 2.15 2.00 -25.99
CA ARG A 69 3.11 0.99 -25.52
C ARG A 69 2.71 0.42 -24.16
N LEU A 70 2.16 1.24 -23.27
CA LEU A 70 1.72 0.81 -21.95
C LEU A 70 0.60 -0.26 -22.03
N VAL A 71 -0.33 -0.14 -22.98
CA VAL A 71 -1.46 -1.10 -23.15
C VAL A 71 -1.00 -2.50 -23.56
N THR A 72 0.21 -2.64 -24.11
CA THR A 72 0.77 -3.95 -24.46
C THR A 72 1.04 -4.84 -23.23
N TYR A 73 1.14 -4.23 -22.04
CA TYR A 73 1.38 -4.94 -20.80
C TYR A 73 0.07 -5.33 -20.10
N THR A 74 -0.03 -6.59 -19.71
CA THR A 74 -1.19 -7.15 -18.99
C THR A 74 -1.12 -6.93 -17.47
N ASN A 75 0.02 -6.50 -16.93
CA ASN A 75 0.21 -6.29 -15.49
C ASN A 75 0.82 -4.92 -15.20
N ILE A 76 -0.01 -3.88 -15.29
CA ILE A 76 0.37 -2.50 -15.00
C ILE A 76 0.10 -2.19 -13.52
N PRO A 77 1.07 -1.63 -12.77
CA PRO A 77 0.87 -1.29 -11.36
C PRO A 77 -0.21 -0.22 -11.16
N ARG A 78 -1.02 -0.41 -10.10
CA ARG A 78 -2.13 0.48 -9.72
C ARG A 78 -1.78 1.57 -8.71
N LYS A 79 -0.57 1.53 -8.17
CA LYS A 79 -0.07 2.51 -7.20
C LYS A 79 1.00 3.35 -7.87
N GLU A 80 1.06 4.63 -7.50
CA GLU A 80 1.93 5.62 -8.14
C GLU A 80 3.41 5.23 -8.12
N LYS A 81 4.00 5.03 -6.95
CA LYS A 81 5.44 4.71 -6.83
C LYS A 81 5.87 3.48 -7.66
N PRO A 82 5.20 2.31 -7.57
CA PRO A 82 5.55 1.17 -8.41
C PRO A 82 5.19 1.40 -9.88
N PHE A 83 4.17 2.19 -10.21
CA PHE A 83 3.90 2.59 -11.59
C PHE A 83 5.07 3.39 -12.16
N PHE A 84 5.58 4.38 -11.43
CA PHE A 84 6.74 5.17 -11.87
C PHE A 84 7.97 4.29 -12.11
N ASN A 85 8.24 3.36 -11.19
CA ASN A 85 9.34 2.41 -11.36
C ASN A 85 9.11 1.49 -12.57
N PHE A 86 7.88 1.05 -12.80
CA PHE A 86 7.53 0.23 -13.95
C PHE A 86 7.74 0.99 -15.26
N ILE A 87 7.29 2.24 -15.37
CA ILE A 87 7.51 3.04 -16.58
C ILE A 87 9.01 3.29 -16.82
N LYS A 88 9.78 3.59 -15.77
CA LYS A 88 11.23 3.80 -15.86
C LYS A 88 11.97 2.57 -16.37
N ASN A 89 11.62 1.38 -15.87
CA ASN A 89 12.32 0.14 -16.23
C ASN A 89 11.77 -0.49 -17.51
N SER A 90 10.46 -0.73 -17.57
CA SER A 90 9.81 -1.48 -18.66
C SER A 90 9.75 -0.67 -19.96
N LEU A 91 9.44 0.62 -19.87
CA LEU A 91 9.31 1.50 -21.04
C LEU A 91 10.56 2.37 -21.30
N ARG A 92 11.57 2.28 -20.42
CA ARG A 92 12.83 3.03 -20.47
C ARG A 92 12.63 4.54 -20.60
N VAL A 93 11.66 5.08 -19.86
CA VAL A 93 11.40 6.53 -19.81
C VAL A 93 11.88 7.08 -18.48
N ASN A 94 12.92 7.92 -18.54
CA ASN A 94 13.53 8.50 -17.33
C ASN A 94 12.95 9.87 -16.97
N ASN A 95 12.32 10.55 -17.93
CA ASN A 95 11.75 11.87 -17.69
C ASN A 95 10.53 11.78 -16.77
N THR A 96 10.72 12.18 -15.52
CA THR A 96 9.72 12.12 -14.45
C THR A 96 8.49 12.97 -14.74
N TYR A 97 8.65 14.10 -15.44
CA TYR A 97 7.54 14.99 -15.78
C TYR A 97 6.53 14.31 -16.72
N TYR A 98 6.98 13.55 -17.72
CA TYR A 98 6.08 12.81 -18.60
C TYR A 98 5.39 11.63 -17.89
N ILE A 99 6.08 10.96 -16.97
CA ILE A 99 5.51 9.87 -16.18
C ILE A 99 4.41 10.40 -15.25
N GLN A 100 4.65 11.55 -14.63
CA GLN A 100 3.67 12.18 -13.75
C GLN A 100 2.45 12.67 -14.52
N GLN A 101 2.62 13.34 -15.66
CA GLN A 101 1.50 13.70 -16.52
C GLN A 101 0.68 12.49 -16.96
N LEU A 102 1.36 11.40 -17.34
CA LEU A 102 0.69 10.15 -17.70
C LEU A 102 -0.14 9.60 -16.53
N TRP A 103 0.44 9.58 -15.34
CA TRP A 103 -0.24 9.15 -14.12
C TRP A 103 -1.45 10.02 -13.79
N ASP A 104 -1.32 11.35 -13.91
CA ASP A 104 -2.39 12.30 -13.65
C ASP A 104 -3.57 12.14 -14.62
N ILE A 105 -3.30 11.85 -15.90
CA ILE A 105 -4.36 11.56 -16.89
C ILE A 105 -5.16 10.33 -16.45
N PHE A 106 -4.47 9.26 -16.03
CA PHE A 106 -5.15 8.06 -15.55
C PHE A 106 -5.93 8.32 -14.27
N ARG A 107 -5.36 9.03 -13.29
CA ARG A 107 -6.07 9.39 -12.07
C ARG A 107 -7.35 10.18 -12.36
N LYS A 108 -7.28 11.20 -13.22
CA LYS A 108 -8.44 12.00 -13.61
C LYS A 108 -9.52 11.14 -14.25
N ALA A 109 -9.16 10.23 -15.16
CA ALA A 109 -10.10 9.32 -15.79
C ALA A 109 -10.75 8.34 -14.80
N LEU A 110 -10.03 7.91 -13.75
CA LEU A 110 -10.58 7.08 -12.68
C LEU A 110 -11.57 7.84 -11.80
N ASP A 111 -11.28 9.09 -11.47
CA ASP A 111 -12.11 9.92 -10.60
C ASP A 111 -13.42 10.31 -11.31
N LEU A 112 -13.37 10.62 -12.62
CA LEU A 112 -14.54 10.96 -13.45
C LEU A 112 -15.53 9.81 -13.64
N LYS A 113 -15.11 8.55 -13.53
CA LYS A 113 -16.01 7.39 -13.67
C LYS A 113 -16.63 6.96 -12.36
N GLN A 114 -15.96 7.19 -11.23
CA GLN A 114 -16.55 6.95 -9.91
C GLN A 114 -17.73 7.89 -9.64
N THR A 115 -17.70 9.12 -10.15
CA THR A 115 -18.83 10.06 -10.01
C THR A 115 -20.04 9.67 -10.85
N ASN A 116 -19.84 9.07 -12.02
CA ASN A 116 -20.94 8.64 -12.91
C ASN A 116 -21.61 7.31 -12.50
N GLN A 117 -20.93 6.47 -11.71
CA GLN A 117 -21.50 5.19 -11.23
C GLN A 117 -22.27 5.32 -9.90
N ASN A 118 -22.28 6.50 -9.27
CA ASN A 118 -22.80 6.67 -7.92
C ASN A 118 -24.27 7.15 -7.84
N THR A 119 -25.03 7.11 -8.94
CA THR A 119 -26.47 7.46 -8.95
C THR A 119 -27.43 6.27 -8.78
N ASN A 120 -26.92 5.06 -8.51
CA ASN A 120 -27.77 3.91 -8.12
C ASN A 120 -27.06 3.00 -7.11
N GLY A 121 -27.57 2.98 -5.86
CA GLY A 121 -27.43 1.83 -4.96
C GLY A 121 -26.40 1.92 -3.83
N ASN A 122 -26.80 2.59 -2.74
CA ASN A 122 -26.57 2.30 -1.32
C ASN A 122 -25.29 1.54 -0.84
N HIS A 123 -24.46 2.31 -0.12
CA HIS A 123 -23.77 2.01 1.14
C HIS A 123 -22.91 0.73 1.30
N SER A 124 -21.59 0.93 1.27
CA SER A 124 -20.70 0.45 2.34
C SER A 124 -19.56 1.45 2.54
N GLN A 125 -19.74 2.37 3.48
CA GLN A 125 -18.63 3.05 4.17
C GLN A 125 -18.12 2.06 5.25
N ARG A 126 -16.85 2.04 5.68
CA ARG A 126 -16.10 3.04 6.47
C ARG A 126 -14.64 2.55 6.58
N ASP A 127 -13.63 3.35 6.92
CA ASP A 127 -13.56 4.36 7.98
C ASP A 127 -12.50 5.43 7.73
N ASP A 128 -12.87 6.69 8.01
CA ASP A 128 -12.05 7.64 8.78
C ASP A 128 -12.94 8.77 9.35
N ASN A 129 -13.27 8.64 10.64
CA ASN A 129 -13.24 9.65 11.72
C ASN A 129 -13.77 11.10 11.49
N LYS A 130 -14.74 11.55 12.33
CA LYS A 130 -14.56 12.62 13.38
C LYS A 130 -15.88 13.12 14.04
N ARG A 131 -15.92 13.00 15.38
CA ARG A 131 -16.52 13.82 16.48
C ARG A 131 -17.90 14.51 16.34
N GLY A 132 -18.72 14.29 17.37
CA GLY A 132 -19.75 15.21 17.88
C GLY A 132 -20.10 14.86 19.34
N LEU A 133 -19.94 15.83 20.23
CA LEU A 133 -20.10 15.84 21.68
C LEU A 133 -21.58 16.02 22.06
N VAL A 134 -22.13 15.21 22.96
CA VAL A 134 -23.12 15.63 23.99
C VAL A 134 -22.99 14.70 25.21
N GLU A 135 -23.02 15.32 26.37
CA GLU A 135 -22.84 14.85 27.76
C GLU A 135 -24.15 14.31 28.36
N THR A 136 -24.09 13.35 29.29
CA THR A 136 -24.88 13.24 30.55
C THR A 136 -24.77 11.81 31.15
N GLU A 137 -24.01 11.73 32.25
CA GLU A 137 -24.26 11.07 33.55
C GLU A 137 -24.66 9.57 33.74
N VAL A 138 -23.81 8.90 34.56
CA VAL A 138 -23.95 7.81 35.57
C VAL A 138 -24.87 6.58 35.37
N THR A 139 -24.30 5.37 35.50
CA THR A 139 -24.30 4.53 36.74
C THR A 139 -23.70 3.12 36.53
N GLU A 140 -23.02 2.68 37.60
CA GLU A 140 -22.44 1.41 38.08
C GLU A 140 -22.59 0.01 37.43
N SER A 141 -21.52 -0.77 37.69
CA SER A 141 -21.41 -2.24 37.88
C SER A 141 -21.38 -3.10 36.59
N SER A 142 -20.67 -4.22 36.46
CA SER A 142 -20.06 -5.13 37.43
C SER A 142 -19.03 -6.09 36.75
N SER A 143 -18.11 -6.58 37.57
CA SER A 143 -17.14 -7.69 37.46
C SER A 143 -17.30 -8.76 36.35
N SER A 144 -16.18 -9.21 35.78
CA SER A 144 -15.59 -10.52 36.13
C SER A 144 -14.23 -10.81 35.46
N LYS A 145 -13.22 -11.04 36.31
CA LYS A 145 -11.94 -11.68 36.04
C LYS A 145 -12.14 -13.14 35.62
N LYS A 146 -11.31 -13.65 34.69
CA LYS A 146 -10.81 -15.03 34.78
C LYS A 146 -9.41 -15.15 34.19
N LEU A 147 -8.46 -15.40 35.09
CA LEU A 147 -7.09 -15.82 34.83
C LEU A 147 -7.07 -17.36 34.65
N LYS A 148 -6.14 -17.86 33.84
CA LYS A 148 -5.43 -19.15 34.06
C LYS A 148 -4.07 -19.13 33.33
N ALA A 149 -3.01 -19.26 34.12
CA ALA A 149 -1.65 -19.69 33.78
C ALA A 149 -1.64 -21.20 33.40
N SER A 150 -0.61 -21.91 32.96
CA SER A 150 0.85 -21.83 32.72
C SER A 150 1.16 -23.02 31.74
N ASP A 151 2.28 -23.16 31.02
CA ASP A 151 3.56 -23.68 31.53
C ASP A 151 4.64 -23.75 30.40
N ASP A 152 5.84 -23.26 30.75
CA ASP A 152 7.23 -23.64 30.43
C ASP A 152 7.62 -24.51 29.21
N ASN A 153 8.65 -24.04 28.46
CA ASN A 153 10.03 -24.47 28.74
C ASN A 153 11.10 -23.60 28.03
N GLU A 154 12.24 -23.50 28.72
CA GLU A 154 13.42 -22.67 28.49
C GLU A 154 14.34 -23.16 27.37
N GLU A 155 15.14 -22.27 26.76
CA GLU A 155 16.60 -22.40 26.80
C GLU A 155 17.31 -21.09 26.42
N GLU A 156 18.45 -20.92 27.07
CA GLU A 156 19.21 -19.72 27.39
C GLU A 156 20.38 -19.50 26.39
N SER A 157 20.76 -18.25 26.10
CA SER A 157 22.18 -17.87 26.07
C SER A 157 22.35 -16.35 26.04
N SER A 158 23.08 -15.89 27.04
CA SER A 158 23.47 -14.54 27.40
C SER A 158 24.73 -14.07 26.64
N GLN A 159 24.85 -12.76 26.35
CA GLN A 159 26.03 -11.94 26.70
C GLN A 159 25.91 -10.47 26.25
N LEU A 160 26.09 -9.59 27.23
CA LEU A 160 26.32 -8.15 27.12
C LEU A 160 27.80 -7.88 26.77
N THR A 161 28.07 -6.85 25.99
CA THR A 161 29.25 -5.96 26.20
C THR A 161 28.89 -4.52 25.82
N GLU A 162 29.14 -3.62 26.77
CA GLU A 162 29.10 -2.15 26.63
C GLU A 162 30.51 -1.60 26.31
N ASP A 163 30.53 -0.32 25.89
CA ASP A 163 31.65 0.66 25.84
C ASP A 163 32.62 0.58 24.62
N ASN A 164 33.10 1.66 23.99
CA ASN A 164 33.25 3.07 24.36
C ASN A 164 33.54 3.97 23.09
N VAL A 165 32.84 5.11 22.98
CA VAL A 165 33.31 6.49 22.66
C VAL A 165 34.23 6.80 21.44
N THR A 166 33.84 7.81 20.65
CA THR A 166 34.62 9.08 20.52
C THR A 166 33.81 10.25 19.96
N ASN A 167 33.93 11.36 20.69
CA ASN A 167 33.48 12.71 20.39
C ASN A 167 34.12 13.29 19.13
N GLY A 168 33.39 14.19 18.46
CA GLY A 168 33.94 15.13 17.48
C GLY A 168 33.02 16.33 17.32
N VAL A 169 33.19 17.33 18.18
CA VAL A 169 32.58 18.66 18.07
C VAL A 169 33.38 19.48 17.04
N LYS A 170 32.68 20.16 16.12
CA LYS A 170 33.06 21.50 15.63
C LYS A 170 31.87 22.21 14.99
N ASP A 171 31.72 23.46 15.43
CA ASP A 171 30.67 24.44 15.16
C ASP A 171 30.61 24.98 13.71
N GLU A 172 29.37 25.38 13.35
CA GLU A 172 28.89 26.57 12.61
C GLU A 172 29.52 26.99 11.26
N THR A 173 28.70 27.05 10.19
CA THR A 173 27.92 28.25 9.81
C THR A 173 26.98 27.99 8.62
N ASP A 174 25.75 28.50 8.78
CA ASP A 174 24.77 29.07 7.83
C ASP A 174 23.93 28.27 6.82
N LEU A 175 22.62 28.48 7.01
CA LEU A 175 21.52 28.73 6.04
C LEU A 175 21.24 27.71 4.92
N GLU A 176 20.12 26.99 5.03
CA GLU A 176 18.96 27.22 4.14
C GLU A 176 17.74 26.38 4.58
N SER A 177 16.58 27.00 4.50
CA SER A 177 15.23 26.57 4.87
C SER A 177 14.74 25.22 4.29
N ASN A 178 14.32 24.30 5.17
CA ASN A 178 13.07 23.53 5.02
C ASN A 178 12.81 22.77 6.33
N THR A 179 11.98 23.30 7.24
CA THR A 179 11.67 22.66 8.53
C THR A 179 10.73 21.47 8.34
N LYS A 180 11.24 20.40 7.74
CA LYS A 180 10.68 19.07 7.88
C LYS A 180 10.97 18.63 9.31
N LEU A 181 10.05 18.92 10.22
CA LEU A 181 10.14 18.50 11.62
C LEU A 181 10.47 17.00 11.64
N ASN A 182 11.66 16.67 12.13
CA ASN A 182 12.08 15.29 12.23
C ASN A 182 11.31 14.66 13.39
N MET A 183 10.11 14.15 13.07
CA MET A 183 9.15 13.60 14.04
C MET A 183 9.78 12.56 14.97
N ASN A 184 10.77 11.81 14.47
CA ASN A 184 11.51 10.83 15.26
C ASN A 184 12.28 11.51 16.41
N LYS A 185 12.92 12.66 16.16
CA LYS A 185 13.63 13.42 17.20
C LYS A 185 12.66 13.98 18.24
N VAL A 186 11.49 14.45 17.82
CA VAL A 186 10.45 15.00 18.73
C VAL A 186 9.89 13.90 19.63
N ILE A 187 9.58 12.73 19.07
CA ILE A 187 9.08 11.57 19.84
C ILE A 187 10.11 11.11 20.86
N VAL A 188 11.38 10.98 20.47
CA VAL A 188 12.47 10.57 21.36
C VAL A 188 12.69 11.58 22.49
N LYS A 189 12.58 12.89 22.21
CA LYS A 189 12.66 13.94 23.24
C LYS A 189 11.53 13.83 24.26
N ILE A 190 10.29 13.66 23.81
CA ILE A 190 9.10 13.52 24.68
C ILE A 190 9.18 12.26 25.55
N LEU A 191 9.73 11.17 25.03
CA LEU A 191 9.95 9.93 25.78
C LEU A 191 11.03 10.11 26.86
N LYS A 192 12.15 10.77 26.53
CA LYS A 192 13.24 11.04 27.48
C LYS A 192 12.84 11.99 28.62
N GLU A 193 11.95 12.94 28.35
CA GLU A 193 11.40 13.87 29.35
C GLU A 193 10.31 13.24 30.25
N SER A 194 9.83 12.04 29.93
CA SER A 194 8.91 11.32 30.81
C SER A 194 9.66 10.53 31.87
N GLU A 195 9.26 10.67 33.13
CA GLU A 195 9.92 10.05 34.30
C GLU A 195 10.06 8.53 34.18
N SER A 196 9.08 7.87 33.57
CA SER A 196 9.06 6.42 33.37
C SER A 196 9.69 5.96 32.05
N LYS A 197 10.19 6.87 31.20
CA LYS A 197 10.58 6.61 29.79
C LYS A 197 9.51 5.90 28.94
N GLU A 198 8.28 5.82 29.47
CA GLU A 198 7.15 5.11 28.89
C GLU A 198 5.89 5.98 28.99
N LEU A 199 5.09 6.00 27.93
CA LEU A 199 3.80 6.69 27.93
C LEU A 199 2.80 6.02 27.00
N SER A 200 1.51 6.17 27.32
CA SER A 200 0.45 5.66 26.46
C SER A 200 0.41 6.41 25.11
N LEU A 201 0.08 5.67 24.05
CA LEU A 201 0.05 6.21 22.67
C LEU A 201 -0.81 7.48 22.55
N LYS A 202 -1.96 7.52 23.23
CA LYS A 202 -2.85 8.70 23.24
C LYS A 202 -2.18 9.93 23.86
N LYS A 203 -1.39 9.75 24.93
CA LYS A 203 -0.64 10.85 25.57
C LYS A 203 0.52 11.31 24.69
N LEU A 204 1.22 10.37 24.04
CA LEU A 204 2.35 10.67 23.15
C LEU A 204 1.89 11.51 21.95
N GLN A 205 0.84 11.07 21.27
CA GLN A 205 0.26 11.80 20.14
C GLN A 205 -0.19 13.21 20.54
N LYS A 206 -0.82 13.37 21.71
CA LYS A 206 -1.27 14.68 22.21
C LYS A 206 -0.11 15.61 22.59
N LYS A 207 1.06 15.08 22.94
CA LYS A 207 2.27 15.88 23.21
C LYS A 207 3.00 16.22 21.91
N VAL A 208 3.12 15.28 20.98
CA VAL A 208 3.76 15.48 19.67
C VAL A 208 3.03 16.52 18.84
N LEU A 209 1.70 16.54 18.85
CA LEU A 209 0.89 17.52 18.11
C LEU A 209 0.80 18.91 18.77
N ARG A 210 1.37 19.07 19.98
CA ARG A 210 1.40 20.35 20.72
C ARG A 210 2.78 21.03 20.69
N ASN A 211 3.82 20.32 20.25
CA ASN A 211 5.12 20.88 19.91
C ASN A 211 5.12 21.37 18.47
#